data_AF-A0A1I6Z2T8-F1
#
_entry.id   AF-A0A1I6Z2T8-F1
#
_cell.length_a   1.000
_cell.length_b   1.000
_cell.length_c   1.000
_cell.angle_alpha   90.00
_cell.angle_beta   90.00
_cell.angle_gamma   90.00
#
_symmetry.space_group_name_H-M   'P 1'
#
loop_
_entity.id
_entity.type
_entity.pdbx_description
1 polymer ?
#
loop_
_entity_poly.entity_id
_entity_poly.type
_entity_poly.pdbx_seq_one_letter_code
_entity_poly.pdbx_strand_id
1 'polypeptide(L)'
;MSRTAAAGLFRLIQLALLPLGVAGYVAAVPRLLTYSRRTGASATALASLYTRYMQHRLETRPDEPAARLMAVMPNVSMAAFRLETAPTLVGNLLTGYVPRVYRYPYQGPAPMVHQSTARTSFYDAAVRRYLPGADQFVVLGAGFDTRAFRLPPECRVRCFEVDMPRTQAYKLRMLGKAGLSTGLATYVPADFEIEDWMAKLVASGFDPTRPALFIWEAVTMYLDRGSVEATLRRIAAAAPGSAVAFDYFSKEILTSRSPYMRYARAATRFVREPLTFGIDNAPPARKSAADFVGSFGLVLEEHRNFGRETRRRTAPAGFVTAVVTAAVTNPAEQRNEGKP
;
A
#
# COMPACT_ATOMS: atom_id res chain seq x y z
N MET A 1 34.94 1.17 -4.47
CA MET A 1 34.77 -0.11 -3.74
C MET A 1 33.86 -1.04 -4.54
N SER A 2 34.14 -2.35 -4.64
CA SER A 2 33.24 -3.28 -5.33
C SER A 2 31.92 -3.44 -4.56
N ARG A 3 30.83 -3.85 -5.24
CA ARG A 3 29.51 -4.04 -4.59
C ARG A 3 29.55 -5.07 -3.46
N THR A 4 30.37 -6.11 -3.60
CA THR A 4 30.58 -7.15 -2.59
C THR A 4 31.36 -6.62 -1.39
N ALA A 5 32.43 -5.86 -1.60
CA ALA A 5 33.19 -5.21 -0.53
C ALA A 5 32.32 -4.19 0.23
N ALA A 6 31.53 -3.38 -0.48
CA ALA A 6 30.60 -2.43 0.11
C ALA A 6 29.56 -3.13 0.99
N ALA A 7 28.98 -4.24 0.50
CA ALA A 7 28.04 -5.04 1.27
C ALA A 7 28.68 -5.69 2.50
N GLY A 8 29.94 -6.12 2.41
CA GLY A 8 30.71 -6.69 3.52
C GLY A 8 30.95 -5.67 4.63
N LEU A 9 31.52 -4.51 4.27
CA LEU A 9 31.78 -3.43 5.21
C LEU A 9 30.47 -2.90 5.83
N PHE A 10 29.40 -2.76 5.05
CA PHE A 10 28.08 -2.40 5.56
C PHE A 10 27.62 -3.33 6.68
N ARG A 11 27.77 -4.65 6.51
CA ARG A 11 27.38 -5.64 7.54
C ARG A 11 28.24 -5.52 8.80
N LEU A 12 29.54 -5.23 8.67
CA LEU A 12 30.40 -5.00 9.83
C LEU A 12 29.94 -3.78 10.62
N ILE A 13 29.59 -2.69 9.94
CA ILE A 13 29.02 -1.48 10.57
C ILE A 13 27.68 -1.80 11.26
N GLN A 14 26.81 -2.59 10.62
CA GLN A 14 25.55 -3.03 11.24
C GLN A 14 25.79 -3.83 12.53
N LEU A 15 26.77 -4.74 12.54
CA LEU A 15 27.10 -5.54 13.71
C LEU A 15 27.69 -4.68 14.83
N ALA A 16 28.61 -3.76 14.49
CA ALA A 16 29.22 -2.87 15.47
C ALA A 16 28.21 -1.93 16.13
N LEU A 17 27.23 -1.44 15.36
CA LEU A 17 26.20 -0.52 15.84
C LEU A 17 24.89 -1.23 16.24
N LEU A 18 24.87 -2.57 16.26
CA LEU A 18 23.67 -3.36 16.60
C LEU A 18 23.10 -2.99 17.99
N PRO A 19 23.90 -2.83 19.07
CA PRO A 19 23.36 -2.46 20.38
C PRO A 19 22.58 -1.14 20.34
N LEU A 20 23.06 -0.17 19.57
CA LEU A 20 22.41 1.12 19.38
C LEU A 20 21.05 0.97 18.67
N GLY A 21 21.04 0.20 17.58
CA GLY A 21 19.82 -0.09 16.82
C GLY A 21 18.77 -0.83 17.65
N VAL A 22 19.20 -1.83 18.44
CA VAL A 22 18.32 -2.59 19.34
C VAL A 22 17.76 -1.70 20.44
N ALA A 23 18.57 -0.83 21.06
CA ALA A 23 18.09 0.11 22.06
C ALA A 23 17.03 1.07 21.48
N GLY A 24 17.28 1.60 20.27
CA GLY A 24 16.31 2.42 19.54
C GLY A 24 15.00 1.68 19.28
N TYR A 25 15.08 0.45 18.77
CA TYR A 25 13.91 -0.39 18.51
C TYR A 25 13.08 -0.68 19.77
N VAL A 26 13.75 -1.06 20.87
CA VAL A 26 13.11 -1.34 22.17
C VAL A 26 12.43 -0.09 22.74
N ALA A 27 12.98 1.10 22.52
CA ALA A 27 12.36 2.36 22.94
C ALA A 27 11.20 2.80 22.01
N ALA A 28 11.30 2.51 20.70
CA ALA A 28 10.33 2.99 19.71
C ALA A 28 9.07 2.12 19.62
N VAL A 29 9.22 0.79 19.53
CA VAL A 29 8.11 -0.11 19.19
C VAL A 29 7.02 -0.19 20.27
N PRO A 30 7.32 -0.30 21.58
CA PRO A 30 6.29 -0.31 22.61
C PRO A 30 5.49 1.00 22.61
N ARG A 31 6.15 2.14 22.44
CA ARG A 31 5.49 3.45 22.35
C ARG A 31 4.59 3.54 21.12
N LEU A 32 5.05 3.06 19.98
CA LEU A 32 4.29 2.99 18.75
C LEU A 32 3.00 2.17 18.95
N LEU A 33 3.12 0.94 19.44
CA LEU A 33 1.98 0.04 19.60
C LEU A 33 0.99 0.53 20.66
N THR A 34 1.48 1.01 21.80
CA THR A 34 0.62 1.53 22.89
C THR A 34 -0.11 2.81 22.49
N TYR A 35 0.57 3.74 21.82
CA TYR A 35 -0.07 4.96 21.32
C TYR A 35 -1.10 4.64 20.25
N SER A 36 -0.78 3.77 19.30
CA SER A 36 -1.70 3.35 18.23
C SER A 36 -2.97 2.72 18.82
N ARG A 37 -2.82 1.83 19.82
CA ARG A 37 -3.95 1.26 20.55
C ARG A 37 -4.81 2.30 21.27
N ARG A 38 -4.19 3.30 21.92
CA ARG A 38 -4.92 4.38 22.65
C ARG A 38 -5.63 5.35 21.70
N THR A 39 -4.95 5.73 20.63
CA THR A 39 -5.39 6.80 19.73
C THR A 39 -6.08 6.30 18.47
N GLY A 40 -6.17 4.98 18.27
CA GLY A 40 -6.75 4.32 17.10
C GLY A 40 -6.11 4.74 15.78
N ALA A 41 -4.96 5.41 15.82
CA ALA A 41 -4.14 5.63 14.65
C ALA A 41 -3.54 4.28 14.26
N SER A 42 -3.66 3.92 12.99
CA SER A 42 -3.18 2.63 12.49
C SER A 42 -1.66 2.49 12.67
N ALA A 43 -1.24 1.48 13.43
CA ALA A 43 0.18 1.16 13.60
C ALA A 43 0.77 0.64 12.29
N THR A 44 -0.04 -0.06 11.48
CA THR A 44 0.39 -0.66 10.21
C THR A 44 0.60 0.41 9.14
N ALA A 45 -0.22 1.47 9.12
CA ALA A 45 0.01 2.64 8.25
C ALA A 45 1.37 3.32 8.49
N LEU A 46 1.88 3.28 9.72
CA LEU A 46 3.19 3.86 10.07
C LEU A 46 4.37 3.01 9.63
N ALA A 47 4.22 1.69 9.55
CA ALA A 47 5.25 0.82 9.00
C ALA A 47 5.50 1.11 7.50
N SER A 48 4.44 1.42 6.75
CA SER A 48 4.56 1.88 5.36
C SER A 48 5.22 3.27 5.29
N LEU A 49 4.83 4.20 6.15
CA LEU A 49 5.45 5.53 6.24
C LEU A 49 6.95 5.44 6.58
N TYR A 50 7.34 4.55 7.50
CA TYR A 50 8.74 4.25 7.86
C TYR A 50 9.55 3.85 6.65
N THR A 51 9.02 2.93 5.84
CA THR A 51 9.74 2.43 4.67
C THR A 51 10.01 3.56 3.69
N ARG A 52 9.00 4.40 3.41
CA ARG A 52 9.14 5.57 2.51
C ARG A 52 10.08 6.63 3.09
N TYR A 53 10.03 6.87 4.41
CA TYR A 53 11.00 7.72 5.10
C TYR A 53 12.43 7.23 4.86
N MET A 54 12.70 5.94 5.09
CA MET A 54 14.04 5.38 4.92
C MET A 54 14.49 5.43 3.46
N GLN A 55 13.59 5.20 2.50
CA GLN A 55 13.93 5.35 1.08
C GLN A 55 14.26 6.79 0.69
N HIS A 56 13.56 7.78 1.26
CA HIS A 56 13.89 9.19 1.07
C HIS A 56 15.25 9.52 1.70
N ARG A 57 15.52 9.08 2.92
CA ARG A 57 16.80 9.32 3.62
C ARG A 57 18.00 8.62 2.97
N LEU A 58 17.77 7.52 2.28
CA LEU A 58 18.77 6.78 1.51
C LEU A 58 18.80 7.20 0.02
N GLU A 59 18.06 8.27 -0.34
CA GLU A 59 18.01 8.85 -1.68
C GLU A 59 17.57 7.86 -2.78
N THR A 60 16.91 6.76 -2.43
CA THR A 60 16.41 5.78 -3.41
C THR A 60 15.06 6.17 -3.97
N ARG A 61 14.26 6.92 -3.21
CA ARG A 61 12.94 7.42 -3.61
C ARG A 61 12.60 8.70 -2.86
N PRO A 62 12.67 9.88 -3.52
CA PRO A 62 12.29 11.14 -2.89
C PRO A 62 10.82 11.15 -2.43
N ASP A 63 10.60 11.45 -1.15
CA ASP A 63 9.27 11.59 -0.54
C ASP A 63 9.35 12.57 0.66
N GLU A 64 9.65 13.83 0.35
CA GLU A 64 9.76 14.91 1.35
C GLU A 64 8.50 15.03 2.25
N PRO A 65 7.26 14.96 1.73
CA PRO A 65 6.07 15.01 2.57
C PRO A 65 6.01 13.84 3.57
N ALA A 66 6.41 12.62 3.17
CA ALA A 66 6.48 11.49 4.08
C ALA A 66 7.54 11.71 5.17
N ALA A 67 8.67 12.34 4.82
CA ALA A 67 9.73 12.68 5.77
C ALA A 67 9.26 13.70 6.82
N ARG A 68 8.58 14.76 6.38
CA ARG A 68 7.99 15.79 7.26
C ARG A 68 6.88 15.24 8.12
N LEU A 69 6.03 14.37 7.58
CA LEU A 69 5.01 13.66 8.37
C LEU A 69 5.64 12.81 9.47
N MET A 70 6.65 12.01 9.14
CA MET A 70 7.36 11.17 10.11
C MET A 70 7.96 12.02 11.25
N ALA A 71 8.42 13.23 10.94
CA ALA A 71 9.03 14.14 11.91
C ALA A 71 8.07 14.63 13.00
N VAL A 72 6.76 14.68 12.72
CA VAL A 72 5.74 15.22 13.63
C VAL A 72 4.85 14.15 14.27
N MET A 73 5.09 12.87 13.97
CA MET A 73 4.28 11.77 14.50
C MET A 73 4.47 11.61 16.03
N PRO A 74 3.43 11.81 16.85
CA PRO A 74 3.53 11.73 18.33
C PRO A 74 3.86 10.33 18.87
N ASN A 75 3.59 9.29 18.07
CA ASN A 75 3.96 7.90 18.36
C ASN A 75 5.38 7.53 17.92
N VAL A 76 6.10 8.43 17.27
CA VAL A 76 7.49 8.22 16.87
C VAL A 76 8.36 9.08 17.77
N SER A 77 9.17 8.42 18.62
CA SER A 77 10.23 9.13 19.33
C SER A 77 11.36 9.41 18.33
N MET A 78 11.52 10.66 17.91
CA MET A 78 12.57 11.01 16.94
C MET A 78 13.97 10.63 17.43
N ALA A 79 14.22 10.71 18.74
CA ALA A 79 15.48 10.25 19.33
C ALA A 79 15.65 8.73 19.17
N ALA A 80 14.67 7.93 19.59
CA ALA A 80 14.73 6.47 19.44
C ALA A 80 14.84 6.05 17.97
N PHE A 81 14.12 6.74 17.10
CA PHE A 81 14.10 6.50 15.67
C PHE A 81 15.44 6.82 15.00
N ARG A 82 16.12 7.90 15.41
CA ARG A 82 17.49 8.20 14.97
C ARG A 82 18.46 7.12 15.40
N LEU A 83 18.35 6.61 16.64
CA LEU A 83 19.20 5.51 17.12
C LEU A 83 18.94 4.21 16.35
N GLU A 84 17.67 3.91 16.08
CA GLU A 84 17.24 2.73 15.31
C GLU A 84 17.77 2.76 13.86
N THR A 85 17.70 3.93 13.21
CA THR A 85 18.06 4.09 11.80
C THR A 85 19.55 4.39 11.59
N ALA A 86 20.26 4.87 12.61
CA ALA A 86 21.67 5.27 12.55
C ALA A 86 22.59 4.18 11.97
N PRO A 87 22.53 2.90 12.39
CA PRO A 87 23.38 1.87 11.79
C PRO A 87 23.26 1.83 10.27
N THR A 88 22.03 1.91 9.76
CA THR A 88 21.74 1.85 8.32
C THR A 88 22.22 3.10 7.60
N LEU A 89 21.94 4.28 8.14
CA LEU A 89 22.34 5.55 7.51
C LEU A 89 23.85 5.75 7.52
N VAL A 90 24.54 5.45 8.63
CA VAL A 90 26.01 5.48 8.72
C VAL A 90 26.63 4.44 7.79
N GLY A 91 26.08 3.22 7.79
CA GLY A 91 26.53 2.17 6.88
C GLY A 91 26.40 2.60 5.41
N ASN A 92 25.29 3.24 5.03
CA ASN A 92 25.11 3.76 3.69
C ASN A 92 26.08 4.91 3.38
N LEU A 93 26.23 5.89 4.27
CA LEU A 93 27.13 7.02 4.12
C LEU A 93 28.58 6.58 3.87
N LEU A 94 29.06 5.59 4.62
CA LEU A 94 30.44 5.14 4.54
C LEU A 94 30.72 4.18 3.38
N THR A 95 29.69 3.54 2.81
CA THR A 95 29.89 2.46 1.82
C THR A 95 29.17 2.64 0.50
N GLY A 96 28.21 3.56 0.41
CA GLY A 96 27.24 3.69 -0.67
C GLY A 96 26.25 2.51 -0.76
N TYR A 97 26.31 1.53 0.16
CA TYR A 97 25.47 0.35 0.08
C TYR A 97 24.05 0.64 0.55
N VAL A 98 23.06 0.31 -0.30
CA VAL A 98 21.64 0.34 0.06
C VAL A 98 21.15 -1.09 0.32
N PRO A 99 20.62 -1.38 1.53
CA PRO A 99 19.97 -2.65 1.84
C PRO A 99 18.82 -2.96 0.89
N ARG A 100 18.63 -4.24 0.54
CA ARG A 100 17.55 -4.65 -0.37
C ARG A 100 16.16 -4.21 0.08
N VAL A 101 15.93 -4.17 1.39
CA VAL A 101 14.67 -3.71 1.98
C VAL A 101 14.38 -2.23 1.74
N TYR A 102 15.34 -1.41 1.28
CA TYR A 102 15.13 0.01 0.95
C TYR A 102 15.48 0.36 -0.49
N ARG A 103 15.76 -0.63 -1.36
CA ARG A 103 16.02 -0.38 -2.78
C ARG A 103 14.72 -0.05 -3.51
N TYR A 104 14.80 0.97 -4.36
CA TYR A 104 13.70 1.38 -5.22
C TYR A 104 14.24 1.68 -6.63
N PRO A 105 13.52 1.28 -7.70
CA PRO A 105 12.41 0.34 -7.68
C PRO A 105 12.88 -1.05 -7.21
N TYR A 106 11.99 -1.79 -6.54
CA TYR A 106 12.29 -3.14 -6.08
C TYR A 106 12.32 -4.13 -7.25
N GLN A 107 13.42 -4.89 -7.35
CA GLN A 107 13.65 -5.83 -8.44
C GLN A 107 13.40 -7.29 -8.02
N GLY A 108 12.75 -8.05 -8.92
CA GLY A 108 12.48 -9.47 -8.75
C GLY A 108 11.39 -9.79 -7.73
N PRO A 109 11.18 -11.08 -7.41
CA PRO A 109 10.20 -11.52 -6.42
C PRO A 109 10.61 -11.07 -5.01
N ALA A 110 9.77 -10.26 -4.37
CA ALA A 110 10.03 -9.72 -3.04
C ALA A 110 9.66 -10.74 -1.96
N PRO A 111 10.58 -11.19 -1.09
CA PRO A 111 10.18 -11.97 0.07
C PRO A 111 9.25 -11.14 0.96
N MET A 112 8.44 -11.80 1.81
CA MET A 112 7.47 -11.09 2.65
C MET A 112 8.09 -10.00 3.53
N VAL A 113 9.33 -10.20 4.00
CA VAL A 113 10.05 -9.20 4.79
C VAL A 113 10.37 -7.90 4.04
N HIS A 114 10.32 -7.90 2.71
CA HIS A 114 10.50 -6.70 1.87
C HIS A 114 9.17 -6.17 1.32
N GLN A 115 8.04 -6.58 1.91
CA GLN A 115 6.71 -6.29 1.39
C GLN A 115 6.48 -4.79 1.19
N SER A 116 6.79 -3.96 2.19
CA SER A 116 6.55 -2.51 2.13
C SER A 116 7.25 -1.84 0.94
N THR A 117 8.51 -2.20 0.67
CA THR A 117 9.28 -1.61 -0.43
C THR A 117 8.82 -2.11 -1.80
N ALA A 118 8.43 -3.37 -1.89
CA ALA A 118 7.83 -3.91 -3.10
C ALA A 118 6.46 -3.27 -3.38
N ARG A 119 5.65 -3.03 -2.34
CA ARG A 119 4.37 -2.30 -2.42
C ARG A 119 4.59 -0.91 -3.01
N THR A 120 5.48 -0.13 -2.40
CA THR A 120 5.77 1.23 -2.88
C THR A 120 6.18 1.24 -4.35
N SER A 121 7.02 0.29 -4.78
CA SER A 121 7.46 0.16 -6.17
C SER A 121 6.33 -0.22 -7.12
N PHE A 122 5.45 -1.14 -6.72
CA PHE A 122 4.31 -1.58 -7.52
C PHE A 122 3.30 -0.44 -7.73
N TYR A 123 2.86 0.20 -6.65
CA TYR A 123 1.84 1.24 -6.74
C TYR A 123 2.33 2.52 -7.41
N ASP A 124 3.60 2.91 -7.23
CA ASP A 124 4.15 4.04 -8.00
C ASP A 124 4.25 3.71 -9.50
N ALA A 125 4.56 2.46 -9.85
CA ALA A 125 4.52 2.01 -11.25
C ALA A 125 3.09 2.04 -11.80
N ALA A 126 2.09 1.61 -11.03
CA ALA A 126 0.69 1.70 -11.39
C ALA A 126 0.25 3.16 -11.59
N VAL A 127 0.60 4.06 -10.68
CA VAL A 127 0.32 5.50 -10.82
C VAL A 127 0.95 6.05 -12.09
N ARG A 128 2.23 5.81 -12.33
CA ARG A 128 2.90 6.27 -13.55
C ARG A 128 2.26 5.72 -14.84
N ARG A 129 1.73 4.49 -14.81
CA ARG A 129 1.15 3.82 -15.99
C ARG A 129 -0.28 4.24 -16.27
N TYR A 130 -1.13 4.32 -15.25
CA TYR A 130 -2.58 4.47 -15.41
C TYR A 130 -3.08 5.88 -15.14
N LEU A 131 -2.39 6.67 -14.31
CA LEU A 131 -2.83 8.02 -13.97
C LEU A 131 -2.91 8.96 -15.20
N PRO A 132 -2.01 8.90 -16.20
CA PRO A 132 -2.11 9.77 -17.39
C PRO A 132 -3.40 9.56 -18.21
N GLY A 133 -4.04 8.39 -18.11
CA GLY A 133 -5.31 8.08 -18.77
C GLY A 133 -6.54 8.25 -17.86
N ALA A 134 -6.36 8.74 -16.64
CA ALA A 134 -7.42 8.93 -15.66
C ALA A 134 -7.71 10.41 -15.44
N ASP A 135 -8.98 10.75 -15.22
CA ASP A 135 -9.41 12.08 -14.79
C ASP A 135 -9.38 12.23 -13.26
N GLN A 136 -9.38 11.09 -12.56
CA GLN A 136 -9.59 11.02 -11.12
C GLN A 136 -8.64 10.01 -10.49
N PHE A 137 -8.11 10.37 -9.33
CA PHE A 137 -7.20 9.54 -8.57
C PHE A 137 -7.78 9.30 -7.18
N VAL A 138 -8.05 8.05 -6.86
CA VAL A 138 -8.71 7.66 -5.61
C VAL A 138 -7.77 6.76 -4.82
N VAL A 139 -7.41 7.18 -3.61
CA VAL A 139 -6.65 6.36 -2.68
C VAL A 139 -7.61 5.82 -1.61
N LEU A 140 -7.83 4.50 -1.63
CA LEU A 140 -8.70 3.79 -0.70
C LEU A 140 -7.87 3.31 0.51
N GLY A 141 -8.31 3.66 1.72
CA GLY A 141 -7.53 3.49 2.96
C GLY A 141 -6.24 4.31 2.92
N ALA A 142 -6.36 5.61 2.63
CA ALA A 142 -5.23 6.46 2.29
C ALA A 142 -4.14 6.56 3.39
N GLY A 143 -4.46 6.36 4.66
CA GLY A 143 -3.53 6.36 5.78
C GLY A 143 -2.65 7.61 5.78
N PHE A 144 -1.34 7.42 5.57
CA PHE A 144 -0.37 8.51 5.42
C PHE A 144 0.19 8.62 4.01
N ASP A 145 -0.56 8.19 2.99
CA ASP A 145 -0.20 8.34 1.59
C ASP A 145 0.16 9.80 1.24
N THR A 146 1.22 9.97 0.44
CA THR A 146 1.77 11.27 0.03
C THR A 146 1.87 11.41 -1.49
N ARG A 147 1.22 10.52 -2.26
CA ARG A 147 1.31 10.51 -3.73
C ARG A 147 0.76 11.79 -4.35
N ALA A 148 -0.33 12.34 -3.81
CA ALA A 148 -0.90 13.61 -4.28
C ALA A 148 0.11 14.78 -4.23
N PHE A 149 1.00 14.81 -3.22
CA PHE A 149 2.06 15.82 -3.09
C PHE A 149 3.17 15.72 -4.13
N ARG A 150 3.27 14.57 -4.81
CA ARG A 150 4.34 14.29 -5.79
C ARG A 150 3.82 14.30 -7.22
N LEU A 151 2.54 14.61 -7.42
CA LEU A 151 2.01 14.83 -8.75
C LEU A 151 2.60 16.12 -9.33
N PRO A 152 2.94 16.16 -10.62
CA PRO A 152 3.39 17.38 -11.26
C PRO A 152 2.33 18.49 -11.15
N PRO A 153 2.71 19.77 -11.00
CA PRO A 153 1.75 20.88 -10.88
C PRO A 153 0.76 20.99 -12.06
N GLU A 154 1.17 20.54 -13.24
CA GLU A 154 0.35 20.48 -14.46
C GLU A 154 -0.68 19.33 -14.46
N CYS A 155 -0.57 18.38 -13.52
CA CYS A 155 -1.51 17.28 -13.38
C CYS A 155 -2.86 17.81 -12.90
N ARG A 156 -3.88 17.77 -13.78
CA ARG A 156 -5.24 18.26 -13.49
C ARG A 156 -6.17 17.20 -12.90
N VAL A 157 -5.62 16.05 -12.51
CA VAL A 157 -6.39 14.95 -11.90
C VAL A 157 -7.03 15.42 -10.60
N ARG A 158 -8.30 15.04 -10.42
CA ARG A 158 -8.98 15.24 -9.12
C ARG A 158 -8.55 14.13 -8.17
N CYS A 159 -7.90 14.49 -7.07
CA CYS A 159 -7.46 13.53 -6.06
C CYS A 159 -8.52 13.38 -4.97
N PHE A 160 -8.82 12.15 -4.61
CA PHE A 160 -9.73 11.78 -3.53
C PHE A 160 -9.03 10.79 -2.59
N GLU A 161 -9.24 10.96 -1.30
CA GLU A 161 -8.79 10.02 -0.29
C GLU A 161 -9.99 9.50 0.50
N VAL A 162 -10.20 8.19 0.47
CA VAL A 162 -11.24 7.51 1.25
C VAL A 162 -10.56 6.80 2.40
N ASP A 163 -10.98 7.08 3.64
CA ASP A 163 -10.42 6.42 4.82
C ASP A 163 -11.37 6.55 6.02
N MET A 164 -11.12 5.75 7.06
CA MET A 164 -11.82 5.82 8.33
C MET A 164 -11.82 7.27 8.85
N PRO A 165 -12.96 7.80 9.35
CA PRO A 165 -13.05 9.18 9.82
C PRO A 165 -11.95 9.57 10.81
N ARG A 166 -11.62 8.64 11.72
CA ARG A 166 -10.56 8.82 12.72
C ARG A 166 -9.16 8.89 12.11
N THR A 167 -8.83 8.00 11.17
CA THR A 167 -7.53 7.97 10.48
C THR A 167 -7.35 9.23 9.66
N GLN A 168 -8.39 9.64 8.93
CA GLN A 168 -8.35 10.82 8.08
C GLN A 168 -8.20 12.11 8.90
N ALA A 169 -8.96 12.27 9.98
CA ALA A 169 -8.81 13.39 10.91
C ALA A 169 -7.40 13.43 11.54
N TYR A 170 -6.83 12.26 11.86
CA TYR A 170 -5.46 12.15 12.34
C TYR A 170 -4.45 12.60 11.28
N LYS A 171 -4.57 12.14 10.04
CA LYS A 171 -3.73 12.56 8.91
C LYS A 171 -3.76 14.07 8.72
N LEU A 172 -4.95 14.66 8.62
CA LEU A 172 -5.13 16.11 8.42
C LEU A 172 -4.44 16.93 9.52
N ARG A 173 -4.58 16.51 10.79
CA ARG A 173 -3.88 17.15 11.91
C ARG A 173 -2.36 17.05 11.77
N MET A 174 -1.84 15.90 11.32
CA MET A 174 -0.39 15.71 11.13
C MET A 174 0.14 16.49 9.92
N LEU A 175 -0.64 16.60 8.84
CA LEU A 175 -0.30 17.46 7.71
C LEU A 175 -0.16 18.92 8.15
N GLY A 176 -1.12 19.43 8.93
CA GLY A 176 -1.05 20.78 9.49
C GLY A 176 0.20 20.99 10.37
N LYS A 177 0.49 20.06 11.29
CA LYS A 177 1.71 20.10 12.11
C LYS A 177 3.00 20.03 11.30
N ALA A 178 2.99 19.27 10.21
CA ALA A 178 4.13 19.15 9.31
C ALA A 178 4.29 20.38 8.40
N GLY A 179 3.33 21.32 8.38
CA GLY A 179 3.30 22.47 7.46
C GLY A 179 3.02 22.06 6.01
N LEU A 180 2.27 20.99 5.81
CA LEU A 180 1.89 20.45 4.50
C LEU A 180 0.46 20.86 4.16
N SER A 181 0.20 21.16 2.88
CA SER A 181 -1.13 21.52 2.38
C SER A 181 -2.14 20.38 2.58
N THR A 182 -3.35 20.72 3.00
CA THR A 182 -4.52 19.84 3.02
C THR A 182 -5.45 20.11 1.83
N GLY A 183 -5.00 20.87 0.83
CA GLY A 183 -5.80 21.21 -0.36
C GLY A 183 -5.53 20.33 -1.58
N LEU A 184 -4.66 19.33 -1.46
CA LEU A 184 -4.23 18.49 -2.59
C LEU A 184 -5.17 17.32 -2.89
N ALA A 185 -6.12 17.04 -2.02
CA ALA A 185 -7.12 16.00 -2.21
C ALA A 185 -8.43 16.37 -1.53
N THR A 186 -9.53 15.85 -2.04
CA THR A 186 -10.82 15.82 -1.35
C THR A 186 -10.86 14.63 -0.42
N TYR A 187 -11.07 14.88 0.87
CA TYR A 187 -11.08 13.86 1.92
C TYR A 187 -12.50 13.34 2.16
N VAL A 188 -12.69 12.04 1.95
CA VAL A 188 -13.98 11.35 2.06
C VAL A 188 -13.94 10.39 3.26
N PRO A 189 -14.47 10.77 4.43
CA PRO A 189 -14.45 9.93 5.62
C PRO A 189 -15.49 8.81 5.50
N ALA A 190 -15.03 7.56 5.42
CA ALA A 190 -15.90 6.40 5.28
C ALA A 190 -15.29 5.13 5.91
N ASP A 191 -16.14 4.33 6.55
CA ASP A 191 -15.84 2.95 6.93
C ASP A 191 -16.27 1.99 5.81
N PHE A 192 -15.32 1.19 5.31
CA PHE A 192 -15.54 0.26 4.21
C PHE A 192 -16.52 -0.87 4.54
N GLU A 193 -16.65 -1.24 5.82
CA GLU A 193 -17.42 -2.42 6.24
C GLU A 193 -18.90 -2.12 6.49
N ILE A 194 -19.23 -0.87 6.81
CA ILE A 194 -20.60 -0.50 7.23
C ILE A 194 -21.22 0.65 6.44
N GLU A 195 -20.43 1.40 5.65
CA GLU A 195 -20.94 2.56 4.89
C GLU A 195 -20.83 2.37 3.37
N ASP A 196 -21.67 3.08 2.62
CA ASP A 196 -21.51 3.22 1.18
C ASP A 196 -20.47 4.30 0.84
N TRP A 197 -19.20 3.91 0.91
CA TRP A 197 -18.08 4.80 0.61
C TRP A 197 -18.12 5.36 -0.81
N MET A 198 -18.68 4.63 -1.79
CA MET A 198 -18.77 5.08 -3.19
C MET A 198 -19.82 6.18 -3.32
N ALA A 199 -20.98 6.03 -2.67
CA ALA A 199 -21.98 7.09 -2.64
C ALA A 199 -21.44 8.38 -1.99
N LYS A 200 -20.70 8.26 -0.88
CA LYS A 200 -20.01 9.40 -0.25
C LYS A 200 -18.96 10.04 -1.17
N LEU A 201 -18.21 9.22 -1.90
CA LEU A 201 -17.21 9.68 -2.85
C LEU A 201 -17.86 10.47 -4.00
N VAL A 202 -18.97 9.97 -4.57
CA VAL A 202 -19.77 10.68 -5.58
C VAL A 202 -20.31 12.00 -5.03
N ALA A 203 -20.88 11.99 -3.82
CA ALA A 203 -21.36 13.20 -3.15
C ALA A 203 -20.25 14.24 -2.90
N SER A 204 -18.99 13.79 -2.84
CA SER A 204 -17.80 14.65 -2.69
C SER A 204 -17.23 15.14 -4.04
N GLY A 205 -17.92 14.86 -5.15
CA GLY A 205 -17.59 15.36 -6.48
C GLY A 205 -16.90 14.35 -7.41
N PHE A 206 -16.74 13.08 -6.99
CA PHE A 206 -16.31 12.03 -7.91
C PHE A 206 -17.38 11.77 -8.98
N ASP A 207 -16.94 11.57 -10.21
CA ASP A 207 -17.81 11.32 -11.36
C ASP A 207 -17.61 9.88 -11.85
N PRO A 208 -18.55 8.95 -11.63
CA PRO A 208 -18.40 7.55 -12.01
C PRO A 208 -18.35 7.35 -13.53
N THR A 209 -18.73 8.36 -14.33
CA THR A 209 -18.71 8.32 -15.79
C THR A 209 -17.35 8.68 -16.40
N ARG A 210 -16.39 9.08 -15.57
CA ARG A 210 -15.03 9.44 -15.99
C ARG A 210 -13.98 8.44 -15.53
N PRO A 211 -12.97 8.10 -16.36
CA PRO A 211 -11.93 7.15 -15.99
C PRO A 211 -11.21 7.53 -14.70
N ALA A 212 -11.02 6.54 -13.82
CA ALA A 212 -10.39 6.73 -12.52
C ALA A 212 -9.31 5.68 -12.25
N LEU A 213 -8.22 6.11 -11.61
CA LEU A 213 -7.25 5.20 -11.00
C LEU A 213 -7.54 5.06 -9.51
N PHE A 214 -7.86 3.84 -9.08
CA PHE A 214 -8.01 3.46 -7.69
C PHE A 214 -6.73 2.77 -7.18
N ILE A 215 -6.17 3.27 -6.09
CA ILE A 215 -5.09 2.62 -5.34
C ILE A 215 -5.66 2.11 -4.03
N TRP A 216 -5.56 0.81 -3.80
CA TRP A 216 -6.03 0.15 -2.58
C TRP A 216 -4.86 -0.60 -1.94
N GLU A 217 -3.94 0.18 -1.37
CA GLU A 217 -2.65 -0.29 -0.85
C GLU A 217 -2.76 -0.75 0.60
N ALA A 218 -2.45 -2.02 0.86
CA ALA A 218 -2.34 -2.55 2.22
C ALA A 218 -3.63 -2.41 3.04
N VAL A 219 -4.80 -2.59 2.40
CA VAL A 219 -6.11 -2.51 3.07
C VAL A 219 -6.87 -3.83 3.05
N THR A 220 -6.89 -4.52 1.90
CA THR A 220 -7.79 -5.65 1.67
C THR A 220 -7.69 -6.74 2.75
N MET A 221 -6.48 -7.02 3.26
CA MET A 221 -6.21 -8.06 4.24
C MET A 221 -6.84 -7.81 5.63
N TYR A 222 -7.32 -6.60 5.89
CA TYR A 222 -7.95 -6.19 7.15
C TYR A 222 -9.47 -6.12 7.10
N LEU A 223 -10.07 -6.27 5.92
CA LEU A 223 -11.52 -6.21 5.72
C LEU A 223 -12.14 -7.59 5.71
N ASP A 224 -13.43 -7.70 5.99
CA ASP A 224 -14.16 -8.92 5.70
C ASP A 224 -14.26 -9.18 4.18
N ARG A 225 -14.48 -10.44 3.81
CA ARG A 225 -14.57 -10.85 2.40
C ARG A 225 -15.69 -10.14 1.65
N GLY A 226 -16.87 -9.97 2.25
CA GLY A 226 -18.01 -9.32 1.63
C GLY A 226 -17.69 -7.87 1.26
N SER A 227 -17.03 -7.15 2.17
CA SER A 227 -16.57 -5.76 1.95
C SER A 227 -15.54 -5.66 0.81
N VAL A 228 -14.62 -6.63 0.72
CA VAL A 228 -13.65 -6.65 -0.40
C VAL A 228 -14.36 -6.83 -1.73
N GLU A 229 -15.22 -7.83 -1.82
CA GLU A 229 -15.96 -8.14 -3.04
C GLU A 229 -16.93 -7.03 -3.44
N ALA A 230 -17.63 -6.42 -2.47
CA ALA A 230 -18.52 -5.28 -2.72
C ALA A 230 -17.75 -4.08 -3.26
N THR A 231 -16.57 -3.78 -2.74
CA THR A 231 -15.72 -2.69 -3.25
C THR A 231 -15.26 -2.97 -4.68
N LEU A 232 -14.83 -4.20 -4.99
CA LEU A 232 -14.44 -4.56 -6.36
C LEU A 232 -15.62 -4.45 -7.35
N ARG A 233 -16.84 -4.86 -6.95
CA ARG A 233 -18.06 -4.66 -7.77
C ARG A 233 -18.37 -3.19 -7.99
N ARG A 234 -18.26 -2.35 -6.95
CA ARG A 234 -18.46 -0.89 -7.07
C ARG A 234 -17.45 -0.27 -8.04
N ILE A 235 -16.19 -0.67 -7.97
CA ILE A 235 -15.14 -0.20 -8.89
C ILE A 235 -15.40 -0.69 -10.32
N ALA A 236 -15.86 -1.93 -10.49
CA ALA A 236 -16.19 -2.48 -11.81
C ALA A 236 -17.32 -1.72 -12.53
N ALA A 237 -18.16 -0.99 -11.78
CA ALA A 237 -19.21 -0.12 -12.32
C ALA A 237 -18.72 1.30 -12.69
N ALA A 238 -17.44 1.63 -12.45
CA ALA A 238 -16.86 2.90 -12.89
C ALA A 238 -16.68 2.92 -14.43
N ALA A 239 -16.34 4.08 -14.98
CA ALA A 239 -16.15 4.25 -16.42
C ALA A 239 -15.12 3.27 -17.00
N PRO A 240 -15.35 2.74 -18.22
CA PRO A 240 -14.33 2.03 -18.97
C PRO A 240 -13.01 2.80 -19.04
N GLY A 241 -11.88 2.09 -18.96
CA GLY A 241 -10.56 2.69 -18.83
C GLY A 241 -10.14 3.00 -17.39
N SER A 242 -11.06 2.88 -16.42
CA SER A 242 -10.70 2.90 -15.00
C SER A 242 -9.83 1.69 -14.63
N ALA A 243 -8.95 1.88 -13.65
CA ALA A 243 -8.04 0.85 -13.16
C ALA A 243 -8.04 0.80 -11.64
N VAL A 244 -7.91 -0.40 -11.06
CA VAL A 244 -7.67 -0.61 -9.64
C VAL A 244 -6.40 -1.40 -9.44
N ALA A 245 -5.51 -0.88 -8.61
CA ALA A 245 -4.36 -1.62 -8.11
C ALA A 245 -4.54 -1.94 -6.63
N PHE A 246 -4.39 -3.21 -6.26
CA PHE A 246 -4.51 -3.67 -4.88
C PHE A 246 -3.55 -4.84 -4.60
N ASP A 247 -3.32 -5.12 -3.32
CA ASP A 247 -2.55 -6.27 -2.87
C ASP A 247 -3.43 -7.21 -2.07
N TYR A 248 -3.01 -8.47 -1.96
CA TYR A 248 -3.78 -9.50 -1.28
C TYR A 248 -2.87 -10.53 -0.62
N PHE A 249 -3.40 -11.21 0.39
CA PHE A 249 -2.80 -12.40 0.99
C PHE A 249 -3.40 -13.68 0.41
N SER A 250 -2.60 -14.73 0.34
CA SER A 250 -3.11 -16.09 0.11
C SER A 250 -3.87 -16.59 1.35
N LYS A 251 -4.86 -17.47 1.19
CA LYS A 251 -5.52 -18.09 2.35
C LYS A 251 -4.53 -18.84 3.24
N GLU A 252 -3.51 -19.47 2.66
CA GLU A 252 -2.49 -20.23 3.37
C GLU A 252 -1.60 -19.36 4.26
N ILE A 253 -1.26 -18.14 3.83
CA ILE A 253 -0.40 -17.27 4.65
C ILE A 253 -1.10 -16.82 5.93
N LEU A 254 -2.43 -16.65 5.89
CA LEU A 254 -3.23 -16.24 7.05
C LEU A 254 -3.15 -17.28 8.16
N THR A 255 -3.10 -18.58 7.84
CA THR A 255 -3.01 -19.67 8.82
C THR A 255 -1.59 -20.19 9.04
N SER A 256 -0.60 -19.63 8.34
CA SER A 256 0.81 -20.03 8.43
C SER A 256 1.33 -20.05 9.87
N ARG A 257 2.04 -21.12 10.24
CA ARG A 257 2.68 -21.30 11.55
C ARG A 257 4.10 -20.73 11.63
N SER A 258 4.58 -20.08 10.56
CA SER A 258 5.92 -19.45 10.58
C SER A 258 6.04 -18.43 11.72
N PRO A 259 7.21 -18.31 12.37
CA PRO A 259 7.41 -17.35 13.46
C PRO A 259 7.04 -15.91 13.06
N TYR A 260 7.41 -15.51 11.84
CA TYR A 260 7.06 -14.21 11.28
C TYR A 260 5.54 -13.97 11.23
N MET A 261 4.77 -14.91 10.65
CA MET A 261 3.31 -14.73 10.55
C MET A 261 2.61 -14.86 11.90
N ARG A 262 3.13 -15.67 12.84
CA ARG A 262 2.62 -15.71 14.22
C ARG A 262 2.78 -14.36 14.90
N TYR A 263 3.96 -13.76 14.79
CA TYR A 263 4.22 -12.42 15.32
C TYR A 263 3.33 -11.37 14.65
N ALA A 264 3.26 -11.36 13.32
CA ALA A 264 2.44 -10.42 12.56
C ALA A 264 0.96 -10.49 13.00
N ARG A 265 0.35 -11.67 13.07
CA ARG A 265 -1.04 -11.83 13.53
C ARG A 265 -1.24 -11.38 14.98
N ALA A 266 -0.29 -11.67 15.87
CA ALA A 266 -0.39 -11.24 17.27
C ALA A 266 -0.32 -9.71 17.38
N ALA A 267 0.62 -9.08 16.67
CA ALA A 267 0.79 -7.63 16.65
C ALA A 267 -0.43 -6.93 16.06
N THR A 268 -0.96 -7.40 14.92
CA THR A 268 -2.10 -6.75 14.26
C THR A 268 -3.39 -6.93 15.06
N ARG A 269 -3.62 -8.09 15.68
CA ARG A 269 -4.73 -8.27 16.65
C ARG A 269 -4.61 -7.35 17.86
N PHE A 270 -3.41 -7.14 18.38
CA PHE A 270 -3.18 -6.27 19.54
C PHE A 270 -3.60 -4.82 19.28
N VAL A 271 -3.41 -4.35 18.04
CA VAL A 271 -3.81 -2.99 17.58
C VAL A 271 -5.21 -2.95 16.95
N ARG A 272 -5.98 -4.04 17.01
CA ARG A 272 -7.36 -4.16 16.47
C ARG A 272 -7.46 -4.12 14.94
N GLU A 273 -6.45 -4.64 14.25
CA GLU A 273 -6.41 -4.78 12.79
C GLU A 273 -6.15 -6.25 12.41
N PRO A 274 -7.03 -7.20 12.78
CA PRO A 274 -6.79 -8.61 12.48
C PRO A 274 -6.66 -8.85 10.97
N LEU A 275 -5.80 -9.79 10.58
CA LEU A 275 -5.74 -10.26 9.19
C LEU A 275 -6.91 -11.21 8.93
N THR A 276 -7.86 -10.80 8.10
CA THR A 276 -9.16 -11.45 7.89
C THR A 276 -9.35 -11.95 6.46
N PHE A 277 -8.72 -11.30 5.49
CA PHE A 277 -8.95 -11.59 4.08
C PHE A 277 -7.73 -12.15 3.36
N GLY A 278 -8.00 -13.11 2.48
CA GLY A 278 -7.07 -13.64 1.50
C GLY A 278 -7.82 -14.44 0.43
N ILE A 279 -7.20 -14.58 -0.74
CA ILE A 279 -7.76 -15.32 -1.87
C ILE A 279 -7.09 -16.68 -2.03
N ASP A 280 -7.74 -17.58 -2.76
CA ASP A 280 -7.04 -18.75 -3.27
C ASP A 280 -5.90 -18.29 -4.19
N ASN A 281 -4.72 -18.89 -4.03
CA ASN A 281 -3.53 -18.50 -4.76
C ASN A 281 -2.78 -19.74 -5.30
N ALA A 282 -3.51 -20.80 -5.62
CA ALA A 282 -2.97 -22.00 -6.25
C ALA A 282 -2.16 -21.67 -7.52
N PRO A 283 -0.98 -22.27 -7.73
CA PRO A 283 -0.19 -22.01 -8.93
C PRO A 283 -0.93 -22.42 -10.23
N PRO A 284 -0.92 -21.60 -11.29
CA PRO A 284 -0.29 -20.28 -11.35
C PRO A 284 -1.15 -19.19 -10.70
N ALA A 285 -0.60 -18.49 -9.70
CA ALA A 285 -1.26 -17.44 -8.93
C ALA A 285 -1.87 -16.34 -9.80
N ARG A 286 -1.28 -16.05 -10.96
CA ARG A 286 -1.83 -15.10 -11.94
C ARG A 286 -3.23 -15.51 -12.40
N LYS A 287 -3.46 -16.81 -12.61
CA LYS A 287 -4.78 -17.32 -13.01
C LYS A 287 -5.77 -17.18 -11.86
N SER A 288 -5.41 -17.58 -10.64
CA SER A 288 -6.30 -17.40 -9.47
C SER A 288 -6.66 -15.93 -9.23
N ALA A 289 -5.69 -15.02 -9.40
CA ALA A 289 -5.95 -13.59 -9.33
C ALA A 289 -6.88 -13.10 -10.46
N ALA A 290 -6.70 -13.61 -11.69
CA ALA A 290 -7.55 -13.29 -12.84
C ALA A 290 -8.98 -13.77 -12.63
N ASP A 291 -9.16 -15.03 -12.21
CA ASP A 291 -10.45 -15.64 -11.94
C ASP A 291 -11.16 -14.87 -10.80
N PHE A 292 -10.41 -14.47 -9.77
CA PHE A 292 -10.95 -13.68 -8.67
C PHE A 292 -11.47 -12.32 -9.14
N VAL A 293 -10.67 -11.49 -9.82
CA VAL A 293 -11.13 -10.17 -10.28
C VAL A 293 -12.16 -10.26 -11.41
N GLY A 294 -12.06 -11.28 -12.26
CA GLY A 294 -13.00 -11.57 -13.33
C GLY A 294 -14.41 -11.87 -12.82
N SER A 295 -14.52 -12.49 -11.64
CA SER A 295 -15.82 -12.71 -10.99
C SER A 295 -16.59 -11.42 -10.66
N PHE A 296 -15.94 -10.25 -10.72
CA PHE A 296 -16.54 -8.94 -10.51
C PHE A 296 -16.66 -8.10 -11.80
N GLY A 297 -16.32 -8.66 -12.97
CA GLY A 297 -16.33 -7.92 -14.24
C GLY A 297 -15.08 -7.08 -14.51
N LEU A 298 -13.99 -7.32 -13.77
CA LEU A 298 -12.70 -6.66 -13.99
C LEU A 298 -11.77 -7.56 -14.80
N VAL A 299 -10.94 -6.96 -15.64
CA VAL A 299 -9.93 -7.68 -16.43
C VAL A 299 -8.55 -7.52 -15.79
N LEU A 300 -7.87 -8.63 -15.52
CA LEU A 300 -6.51 -8.60 -14.97
C LEU A 300 -5.49 -8.14 -16.01
N GLU A 301 -4.83 -7.01 -15.75
CA GLU A 301 -3.73 -6.49 -16.57
C GLU A 301 -2.37 -6.92 -16.02
N GLU A 302 -2.08 -6.56 -14.77
CA GLU A 302 -0.79 -6.82 -14.12
C GLU A 302 -0.96 -7.70 -12.89
N HIS A 303 -0.07 -8.67 -12.73
CA HIS A 303 0.02 -9.49 -11.53
C HIS A 303 1.48 -9.72 -11.15
N ARG A 304 1.80 -9.56 -9.87
CA ARG A 304 3.14 -9.82 -9.34
C ARG A 304 3.06 -10.52 -7.99
N ASN A 305 3.82 -11.57 -7.83
CA ASN A 305 3.89 -12.31 -6.57
C ASN A 305 4.85 -11.66 -5.56
N PHE A 306 4.49 -11.76 -4.27
CA PHE A 306 5.49 -11.77 -3.21
C PHE A 306 6.10 -13.18 -3.14
N GLY A 307 7.42 -13.24 -3.12
CA GLY A 307 8.16 -14.49 -3.11
C GLY A 307 8.14 -15.20 -4.46
N ARG A 308 8.89 -16.30 -4.55
CA ARG A 308 8.96 -17.11 -5.75
C ARG A 308 7.85 -18.17 -5.70
N GLU A 309 7.02 -18.19 -6.72
CA GLU A 309 6.09 -19.29 -6.99
C GLU A 309 6.84 -20.47 -7.63
N THR A 310 6.44 -21.68 -7.26
CA THR A 310 6.84 -22.91 -7.96
C THR A 310 5.64 -23.83 -8.08
N ARG A 311 5.72 -24.90 -8.89
CA ARG A 311 4.65 -25.91 -9.01
C ARG A 311 4.19 -26.51 -7.67
N ARG A 312 5.05 -26.50 -6.64
CA ARG A 312 4.76 -27.06 -5.31
C ARG A 312 4.61 -25.99 -4.21
N ARG A 313 4.77 -24.71 -4.55
CA ARG A 313 4.80 -23.63 -3.56
C ARG A 313 4.00 -22.43 -4.04
N THR A 314 2.88 -22.21 -3.38
CA THR A 314 2.04 -21.01 -3.48
C THR A 314 2.81 -19.77 -3.04
N ALA A 315 2.66 -18.68 -3.79
CA ALA A 315 3.13 -17.37 -3.35
C ALA A 315 2.29 -16.92 -2.13
N PRO A 316 2.91 -16.41 -1.05
CA PRO A 316 2.18 -16.01 0.16
C PRO A 316 1.20 -14.85 -0.06
N ALA A 317 1.41 -14.04 -1.08
CA ALA A 317 0.68 -12.81 -1.34
C ALA A 317 0.92 -12.37 -2.79
N GLY A 318 0.12 -11.44 -3.30
CA GLY A 318 0.33 -10.85 -4.61
C GLY A 318 -0.15 -9.41 -4.73
N PHE A 319 0.20 -8.82 -5.86
CA PHE A 319 -0.27 -7.56 -6.36
C PHE A 319 -1.11 -7.78 -7.61
N VAL A 320 -2.16 -6.98 -7.75
CA VAL A 320 -3.04 -6.96 -8.91
C VAL A 320 -3.17 -5.54 -9.39
N THR A 321 -3.12 -5.35 -10.71
CA THR A 321 -3.81 -4.24 -11.36
C THR A 321 -4.83 -4.83 -12.32
N ALA A 322 -6.09 -4.42 -12.15
CA ALA A 322 -7.20 -4.81 -13.00
C ALA A 322 -7.89 -3.57 -13.56
N VAL A 323 -8.50 -3.70 -14.72
CA VAL A 323 -9.15 -2.60 -15.44
C VAL A 323 -10.63 -2.87 -15.67
N VAL A 324 -11.38 -1.78 -15.77
CA VAL A 324 -12.76 -1.79 -16.24
C VAL A 324 -12.73 -1.68 -17.75
N THR A 325 -13.21 -2.71 -18.43
CA THR A 325 -13.35 -2.71 -19.90
C THR A 325 -14.76 -2.28 -20.28
N ALA A 326 -14.92 -1.76 -21.49
CA ALA A 326 -16.26 -1.62 -22.06
C ALA A 326 -16.95 -3.00 -22.06
N ALA A 327 -18.23 -3.04 -21.73
CA ALA A 327 -19.01 -4.26 -21.88
C ALA A 327 -18.88 -4.71 -23.34
N VAL A 328 -18.46 -5.96 -23.55
CA VAL A 328 -18.56 -6.57 -24.88
C VAL A 328 -20.04 -6.79 -25.13
N THR A 329 -20.68 -5.87 -25.85
CA THR A 329 -22.05 -6.08 -26.31
C THR A 329 -22.04 -7.33 -27.17
N ASN A 330 -22.72 -8.37 -26.69
CA ASN A 330 -22.80 -9.63 -27.40
C ASN A 330 -23.60 -9.40 -28.70
N PRO A 331 -23.06 -9.66 -29.91
CA PRO A 331 -23.76 -9.43 -31.17
C PRO A 331 -25.09 -10.20 -31.31
N ALA A 332 -25.36 -11.15 -30.41
CA ALA A 332 -26.57 -11.94 -30.38
C ALA A 332 -27.81 -11.18 -29.87
N GLU A 333 -27.65 -10.14 -29.04
CA GLU A 333 -28.81 -9.39 -28.50
C GLU A 333 -29.37 -8.36 -29.50
N GLN A 334 -28.58 -7.90 -30.47
CA GLN A 334 -29.05 -7.00 -31.53
C GLN A 334 -29.91 -7.68 -32.60
N ARG A 335 -30.00 -9.02 -32.62
CA ARG A 335 -30.83 -9.75 -33.61
C ARG A 335 -32.28 -9.93 -33.20
N ASN A 336 -32.67 -9.60 -31.96
CA ASN A 336 -34.04 -9.81 -31.48
C ASN A 336 -34.89 -8.53 -31.36
N GLU A 337 -34.34 -7.34 -31.58
CA GLU A 337 -35.12 -6.09 -31.60
C GLU A 337 -35.53 -5.63 -33.01
N GLY A 338 -35.27 -6.46 -34.02
CA GLY A 338 -35.53 -6.14 -35.43
C GLY A 338 -36.35 -7.19 -36.14
N LYS A 339 -37.59 -7.46 -35.71
CA LYS A 339 -38.62 -7.98 -36.61
C LYS A 339 -39.98 -7.33 -36.27
N PRO A 340 -40.61 -6.64 -37.25
CA PRO A 340 -41.92 -6.01 -37.08
C PRO A 340 -43.06 -7.02 -36.94
#